data_AF-Q0AYQ3-F1
#
_entry.id   AF-Q0AYQ3-F1
#
_cell.length_a   1.000
_cell.length_b   1.000
_cell.length_c   1.000
_cell.angle_alpha   90.00
_cell.angle_beta   90.00
_cell.angle_gamma   90.00
#
_symmetry.space_group_name_H-M   'P 1'
#
loop_
_entity.id
_entity.type
_entity.pdbx_description
1 polymer ?
#
loop_
_entity_poly.entity_id
_entity_poly.type
_entity_poly.pdbx_seq_one_letter_code
_entity_poly.pdbx_strand_id
1 'polypeptide(L)'
;MQVPVFLSVVYAKYMSIAVIAALDAVFGGIRAYMEDNFDTTIFVSGFVVNTLLAAGMAYLGDRLGVQLYLAAVVVFGVRIFQNLGIIRRYLLKKY
;
A
#
# COMPACT_ATOMS: atom_id res chain seq x y z
N MET A 1 13.45 7.64 33.86
CA MET A 1 13.75 8.46 32.66
C MET A 1 13.08 7.79 31.47
N GLN A 2 11.81 8.13 31.21
CA GLN A 2 11.13 7.65 30.01
C GLN A 2 11.74 8.44 28.85
N VAL A 3 12.63 7.81 28.10
CA VAL A 3 13.10 8.35 26.81
C VAL A 3 11.85 8.47 25.94
N PRO A 4 11.36 9.68 25.63
CA PRO A 4 10.24 9.80 24.73
C PRO A 4 10.77 9.31 23.39
N VAL A 5 10.24 8.20 22.91
CA VAL A 5 10.50 7.67 21.57
C VAL A 5 9.88 8.68 20.61
N PHE A 6 10.56 9.80 20.39
CA PHE A 6 10.40 10.64 19.22
C PHE A 6 10.88 9.79 18.04
N LEU A 7 10.04 8.84 17.60
CA LEU A 7 10.03 8.44 16.20
C LEU A 7 9.83 9.76 15.46
N SER A 8 10.92 10.36 15.00
CA SER A 8 10.89 11.63 14.26
C SER A 8 9.77 11.49 13.23
N VAL A 9 8.89 12.48 13.16
CA VAL A 9 7.69 12.49 12.32
C VAL A 9 8.00 12.06 10.89
N VAL A 10 9.23 12.30 10.45
CA VAL A 10 9.81 11.80 9.19
C VAL A 10 9.77 10.27 9.11
N TYR A 11 10.35 9.54 10.07
CA TYR A 11 10.32 8.07 10.07
C TYR A 11 8.91 7.50 10.19
N ALA A 12 8.04 8.16 10.96
CA ALA A 12 6.63 7.76 11.06
C ALA A 12 5.93 7.84 9.70
N LYS A 13 6.15 8.92 8.93
CA LYS A 13 5.60 9.12 7.59
C LYS A 13 6.04 8.03 6.61
N TYR A 14 7.34 7.74 6.53
CA TYR A 14 7.87 6.69 5.65
C TYR A 14 7.36 5.29 6.04
N MET A 15 7.29 5.00 7.35
CA MET A 15 6.73 3.76 7.85
C MET A 15 5.24 3.62 7.50
N SER A 16 4.44 4.68 7.67
CA SER A 16 3.01 4.65 7.31
C SER A 16 2.80 4.34 5.83
N ILE A 17 3.60 4.92 4.93
CA ILE A 17 3.52 4.64 3.49
C ILE A 17 3.89 3.18 3.21
N ALA A 18 4.96 2.66 3.83
CA ALA A 18 5.38 1.28 3.67
C ALA A 18 4.31 0.29 4.15
N VAL A 19 3.70 0.54 5.31
CA VAL A 19 2.60 -0.28 5.84
C VAL A 19 1.39 -0.26 4.92
N ILE A 20 0.99 0.91 4.43
CA ILE A 20 -0.13 1.05 3.51
C ILE A 20 0.14 0.34 2.18
N ALA A 21 1.36 0.45 1.64
CA ALA A 21 1.75 -0.25 0.42
C ALA A 21 1.76 -1.78 0.59
N ALA A 22 2.24 -2.27 1.74
CA ALA A 22 2.18 -3.69 2.07
C ALA A 22 0.74 -4.19 2.22
N LEU A 23 -0.11 -3.41 2.89
CA LEU A 23 -1.52 -3.76 3.06
C LEU A 23 -2.25 -3.84 1.72
N ASP A 24 -2.03 -2.90 0.81
CA ASP A 24 -2.57 -2.94 -0.55
C ASP A 24 -2.15 -4.21 -1.30
N ALA A 25 -0.87 -4.57 -1.23
CA ALA A 25 -0.38 -5.80 -1.85
C ALA A 25 -1.07 -7.03 -1.28
N VAL A 26 -1.19 -7.16 0.05
CA VAL A 26 -1.91 -8.28 0.70
C VAL A 26 -3.33 -8.41 0.15
N PHE A 27 -4.09 -7.31 0.09
CA PHE A 27 -5.45 -7.34 -0.46
C PHE A 27 -5.48 -7.66 -1.96
N GLY A 28 -4.51 -7.17 -2.73
CA GLY A 28 -4.34 -7.53 -4.14
C GLY A 28 -4.06 -9.02 -4.35
N GLY A 29 -3.26 -9.62 -3.47
CA GLY A 29 -2.96 -11.06 -3.48
C GLY A 29 -4.19 -11.90 -3.14
N ILE A 30 -4.94 -11.52 -2.11
CA ILE A 30 -6.21 -12.19 -1.75
C ILE A 30 -7.18 -12.14 -2.93
N ARG A 31 -7.32 -10.96 -3.57
CA ARG A 31 -8.16 -10.81 -4.77
C ARG A 31 -7.71 -11.76 -5.89
N ALA A 32 -6.43 -11.75 -6.24
CA ALA A 32 -5.89 -12.58 -7.32
C ALA A 32 -6.05 -14.09 -7.03
N TYR A 33 -5.95 -14.49 -5.76
CA TYR A 33 -6.23 -15.85 -5.31
C TYR A 33 -7.71 -16.23 -5.50
N MET A 34 -8.64 -15.34 -5.16
CA MET A 34 -10.06 -15.58 -5.36
C MET A 34 -10.49 -15.58 -6.84
N GLU A 35 -9.71 -14.94 -7.70
CA GLU A 35 -9.93 -14.89 -9.15
C GLU A 35 -9.30 -16.07 -9.91
N ASP A 36 -8.71 -17.05 -9.21
CA ASP A 36 -7.92 -18.17 -9.77
C ASP A 36 -6.77 -17.71 -10.72
N ASN A 37 -6.37 -16.44 -10.61
CA ASN A 37 -5.34 -15.80 -11.43
C ASN A 37 -4.12 -15.41 -10.58
N PHE A 38 -3.88 -16.10 -9.47
CA PHE A 38 -2.76 -15.81 -8.59
C PHE A 38 -1.44 -16.28 -9.21
N ASP A 39 -0.71 -15.32 -9.77
CA ASP A 39 0.68 -15.51 -10.19
C ASP A 39 1.61 -14.84 -9.16
N THR A 40 2.44 -15.65 -8.51
CA THR A 40 3.40 -15.17 -7.51
C THR A 40 4.40 -14.18 -8.09
N THR A 41 4.80 -14.33 -9.36
CA THR A 41 5.71 -13.42 -10.06
C THR A 41 5.06 -12.05 -10.25
N ILE A 42 3.79 -12.02 -10.65
CA ILE A 42 3.02 -10.76 -10.82
C ILE A 42 2.76 -10.11 -9.46
N PHE A 43 2.43 -10.90 -8.44
CA PHE A 43 2.24 -10.39 -7.09
C PHE A 43 3.52 -9.77 -6.51
N VAL A 44 4.64 -10.48 -6.56
CA VAL A 44 5.92 -10.00 -6.00
C VAL A 44 6.44 -8.81 -6.79
N SER A 45 6.39 -8.84 -8.12
CA SER A 45 6.77 -7.69 -8.95
C SER A 45 5.90 -6.48 -8.67
N GLY A 46 4.57 -6.65 -8.57
CA GLY A 46 3.64 -5.59 -8.22
C GLY A 46 3.90 -5.03 -6.82
N PHE A 47 4.15 -5.87 -5.82
CA PHE A 47 4.48 -5.44 -4.46
C PHE A 47 5.75 -4.60 -4.42
N VAL A 48 6.84 -5.09 -5.03
CA VAL A 48 8.14 -4.40 -5.03
C VAL A 48 8.06 -3.10 -5.82
N VAL A 49 7.53 -3.13 -7.05
CA VAL A 49 7.45 -1.95 -7.91
C VAL A 49 6.54 -0.88 -7.31
N ASN A 50 5.35 -1.25 -6.80
CA ASN A 50 4.45 -0.27 -6.18
C ASN A 50 5.05 0.34 -4.91
N THR A 51 5.70 -0.46 -4.07
CA THR A 51 6.36 0.03 -2.85
C THR A 51 7.51 0.98 -3.18
N LEU A 52 8.34 0.64 -4.18
CA LEU A 52 9.42 1.51 -4.65
C LEU A 52 8.88 2.81 -5.25
N LEU A 53 7.78 2.76 -6.01
CA LEU A 53 7.11 3.96 -6.54
C LEU A 53 6.58 4.84 -5.41
N ALA A 54 5.99 4.25 -4.36
CA ALA A 54 5.51 4.99 -3.19
C ALA A 54 6.64 5.71 -2.46
N ALA A 55 7.74 4.98 -2.21
CA ALA A 55 8.93 5.51 -1.57
C ALA A 55 9.57 6.61 -2.43
N GLY A 56 9.62 6.40 -3.75
CA GLY A 56 10.08 7.39 -4.73
C GLY A 56 9.22 8.65 -4.71
N MET A 57 7.89 8.54 -4.72
CA MET A 57 6.99 9.69 -4.60
C MET A 57 7.19 10.44 -3.27
N ALA A 58 7.33 9.73 -2.16
CA ALA A 58 7.59 10.35 -0.86
C ALA A 58 8.92 11.11 -0.86
N TYR A 59 9.98 10.49 -1.38
CA TYR A 59 11.31 11.08 -1.49
C TYR A 59 11.32 12.31 -2.41
N LEU A 60 10.70 12.21 -3.58
CA LEU A 60 10.56 13.33 -4.52
C LEU A 60 9.73 14.45 -3.91
N GLY A 61 8.68 14.12 -3.16
CA GLY A 61 7.86 15.11 -2.45
C GLY A 61 8.66 15.91 -1.45
N ASP A 62 9.46 15.22 -0.65
CA ASP A 62 10.35 15.85 0.33
C ASP A 62 11.40 16.75 -0.35
N ARG A 63 11.94 16.34 -1.51
CA ARG A 63 12.90 17.15 -2.28
C ARG A 63 12.26 18.41 -2.91
N LEU A 64 11.02 18.31 -3.36
CA LEU A 64 10.27 19.38 -4.02
C LEU A 64 9.53 20.30 -3.04
N GLY A 65 9.53 19.98 -1.73
CA GLY A 65 8.78 20.72 -0.72
C GLY A 65 7.26 20.53 -0.80
N VAL A 66 6.79 19.47 -1.45
CA VAL A 66 5.35 19.16 -1.65
C VAL A 66 4.95 17.85 -0.98
N GLN A 67 3.66 17.75 -0.61
CA GLN A 67 3.14 16.62 0.16
C GLN A 67 2.78 15.39 -0.70
N LEU A 68 3.67 14.94 -1.59
CA LEU A 68 3.40 13.79 -2.49
C LEU A 68 3.13 12.48 -1.76
N TYR A 69 3.60 12.35 -0.51
CA TYR A 69 3.25 11.20 0.33
C TYR A 69 1.73 11.05 0.53
N LEU A 70 0.99 12.17 0.60
CA LEU A 70 -0.45 12.14 0.75
C LEU A 70 -1.11 11.58 -0.51
N ALA A 71 -0.60 11.94 -1.69
CA ALA A 71 -1.06 11.37 -2.96
C ALA A 71 -0.83 9.86 -3.00
N ALA A 72 0.34 9.38 -2.56
CA ALA A 72 0.60 7.95 -2.44
C ALA A 72 -0.43 7.29 -1.51
N VAL A 73 -0.59 7.80 -0.28
CA VAL A 73 -1.56 7.29 0.71
C VAL A 73 -2.97 7.21 0.13
N VAL A 74 -3.43 8.25 -0.58
CA VAL A 74 -4.75 8.26 -1.22
C VAL A 74 -4.86 7.19 -2.31
N VAL A 75 -3.86 7.08 -3.20
CA VAL A 75 -3.86 6.08 -4.27
C VAL A 75 -3.91 4.66 -3.71
N PHE A 76 -3.04 4.34 -2.75
CA PHE A 76 -3.07 3.03 -2.08
C PHE A 76 -4.38 2.80 -1.33
N GLY A 77 -4.91 3.81 -0.65
CA GLY A 77 -6.20 3.73 0.03
C GLY A 77 -7.34 3.36 -0.93
N VAL A 78 -7.42 4.04 -2.08
CA VAL A 78 -8.41 3.73 -3.12
C VAL A 78 -8.25 2.29 -3.61
N ARG A 79 -7.03 1.82 -3.86
CA ARG A 79 -6.79 0.44 -4.30
C ARG A 79 -7.20 -0.60 -3.26
N ILE A 80 -6.95 -0.34 -1.97
CA ILE A 80 -7.42 -1.19 -0.87
C ILE A 80 -8.95 -1.31 -0.91
N PHE A 81 -9.67 -0.19 -1.00
CA PHE A 81 -11.14 -0.21 -1.08
C PHE A 81 -11.65 -0.94 -2.34
N GLN A 82 -10.98 -0.78 -3.48
CA GLN A 82 -11.30 -1.50 -4.71
C GLN A 82 -11.10 -3.02 -4.55
N ASN A 83 -9.95 -3.45 -4.01
CA ASN A 83 -9.66 -4.85 -3.75
C ASN A 83 -10.70 -5.46 -2.80
N LEU A 84 -11.02 -4.77 -1.70
CA LEU A 84 -12.08 -5.17 -0.76
C LEU A 84 -13.45 -5.27 -1.43
N GLY A 85 -13.79 -4.33 -2.33
CA GLY A 85 -15.04 -4.35 -3.08
C GLY A 85 -15.18 -5.60 -3.97
N ILE A 86 -14.08 -5.99 -4.62
CA ILE A 86 -14.03 -7.20 -5.46
C ILE A 86 -14.12 -8.46 -4.57
N ILE A 87 -13.32 -8.54 -3.51
CA ILE A 87 -13.37 -9.65 -2.53
C ILE A 87 -14.78 -9.83 -1.99
N ARG A 88 -15.43 -8.74 -1.55
CA ARG A 88 -16.82 -8.76 -1.07
C ARG A 88 -17.77 -9.31 -2.13
N ARG A 89 -17.63 -8.87 -3.39
CA ARG A 89 -18.48 -9.36 -4.49
C ARG A 89 -18.30 -10.85 -4.74
N TYR A 90 -17.07 -11.36 -4.70
CA TYR A 90 -16.79 -12.79 -4.83
C TYR A 90 -17.39 -13.60 -3.68
N LEU A 91 -17.24 -13.13 -2.43
CA LEU A 91 -17.84 -13.78 -1.27
C LEU A 91 -19.37 -13.86 -1.36
N LEU A 92 -20.01 -12.77 -1.81
CA LEU A 92 -21.46 -12.72 -1.98
C LEU A 92 -21.98 -13.52 -3.18
N LYS A 93 -21.18 -13.73 -4.23
CA LYS A 93 -21.57 -14.56 -5.38
C LYS A 93 -21.44 -16.07 -5.09
N LYS A 94 -20.64 -16.43 -4.09
CA LYS A 94 -20.40 -17.81 -3.66
C LYS A 94 -21.46 -18.32 -2.68
N TYR A 95 -22.29 -17.42 -2.15
CA TYR A 95 -23.46 -17.70 -1.31
C TYR A 95 -24.75 -17.37 -2.06
#